data_AF-A0A699YEY0-F1
#
_entry.id   AF-A0A699YEY0-F1
#
_cell.length_a   1.000
_cell.length_b   1.000
_cell.length_c   1.000
_cell.angle_alpha   90.00
_cell.angle_beta   90.00
_cell.angle_gamma   90.00
#
_symmetry.space_group_name_H-M   'P 1'
#
loop_
_entity.id
_entity.type
_entity.pdbx_description
1 polymer ?
#
loop_
_entity_poly.entity_id
_entity_poly.type
_entity_poly.pdbx_seq_one_letter_code
_entity_poly.pdbx_strand_id
1 'polypeptide(L)'
;DYLDRYDEIPFRVLCFLFTEINYGGRVTDDKDRRLINNLVNTFCGPDVLQEGYRFSPSGTYKTMECATLRESLDIIRAYPIVPKPEIFGLHENADITCDQNETYDMFATVLSLQPRVNSGSGQSQEEVIVGLAQDILQRMPDPFDVEAVTAAYPTTYQESMNTVLTQECIRYNTLLGVMAQSLKETLKALKGLVVMSPELESVAYAMYDNQ
;
A
#
# COMPACT_ATOMS: atom_id res chain seq x y z
N ASP A 1 -9.02 -29.41 -29.32
CA ASP A 1 -7.84 -29.40 -30.22
C ASP A 1 -6.47 -29.57 -29.58
N TYR A 2 -6.06 -28.81 -28.56
CA TYR A 2 -4.71 -29.00 -27.96
C TYR A 2 -4.66 -30.19 -26.98
N LEU A 3 -5.67 -30.32 -26.11
CA LEU A 3 -5.73 -31.40 -25.11
C LEU A 3 -5.99 -32.78 -25.75
N ASP A 4 -6.76 -32.83 -26.83
CA ASP A 4 -7.11 -34.08 -27.53
C ASP A 4 -5.93 -34.73 -28.28
N ARG A 5 -4.75 -34.08 -28.30
CA ARG A 5 -3.53 -34.56 -28.97
C ARG A 5 -2.58 -35.31 -28.04
N TYR A 6 -2.87 -35.36 -26.73
CA TYR A 6 -2.02 -35.98 -25.73
C TYR A 6 -2.78 -37.07 -24.98
N ASP A 7 -2.13 -38.20 -24.71
CA ASP A 7 -2.71 -39.31 -23.93
C ASP A 7 -2.86 -38.96 -22.44
N GLU A 8 -2.01 -38.05 -21.94
CA GLU A 8 -2.05 -37.51 -20.58
C GLU A 8 -2.15 -35.98 -20.61
N ILE A 9 -2.86 -35.41 -19.64
CA ILE A 9 -3.04 -33.95 -19.55
C ILE A 9 -1.71 -33.27 -19.21
N PRO A 10 -1.15 -32.41 -20.08
CA PRO A 10 0.16 -31.81 -19.87
C PRO A 10 0.07 -30.57 -18.96
N PHE A 11 -0.24 -30.78 -17.67
CA PHE A 11 -0.43 -29.72 -16.68
C PHE A 11 0.72 -28.71 -16.62
N ARG A 12 1.97 -29.19 -16.70
CA ARG A 12 3.15 -28.31 -16.72
C ARG A 12 3.14 -27.33 -17.89
N VAL A 13 2.69 -27.77 -19.05
CA VAL A 13 2.62 -26.93 -20.26
C VAL A 13 1.47 -25.96 -20.16
N LEU A 14 0.32 -26.38 -19.61
CA LEU A 14 -0.82 -25.50 -19.36
C LEU A 14 -0.46 -24.39 -18.37
N CYS A 15 0.14 -24.73 -17.22
CA CYS A 15 0.56 -23.74 -16.23
C CYS A 15 1.54 -22.75 -16.84
N PHE A 16 2.55 -23.23 -17.60
CA PHE A 16 3.50 -22.35 -18.29
C PHE A 16 2.83 -21.43 -19.32
N LEU A 17 1.87 -21.94 -20.09
CA LEU A 17 1.11 -21.14 -21.04
C LEU A 17 0.32 -20.02 -20.34
N PHE A 18 -0.36 -20.33 -19.24
CA PHE A 18 -1.10 -19.34 -18.48
C PHE A 18 -0.14 -18.31 -17.84
N THR A 19 0.82 -18.77 -17.07
CA THR A 19 1.61 -17.89 -16.19
C THR A 19 2.67 -17.10 -16.96
N GLU A 20 3.42 -17.75 -17.86
CA GLU A 20 4.55 -17.12 -18.55
C GLU A 20 4.17 -16.49 -19.90
N ILE A 21 3.27 -17.12 -20.67
CA ILE A 21 2.90 -16.61 -22.00
C ILE A 21 1.74 -15.61 -21.93
N ASN A 22 0.65 -15.94 -21.23
CA ASN A 22 -0.52 -15.05 -21.17
C ASN A 22 -0.35 -13.90 -20.16
N TYR A 23 0.18 -14.20 -18.97
CA TYR A 23 0.36 -13.21 -17.90
C TYR A 23 1.80 -12.72 -17.74
N GLY A 24 2.82 -13.46 -18.19
CA GLY A 24 4.22 -13.16 -17.90
C GLY A 24 4.74 -11.85 -18.50
N GLY A 25 4.16 -11.38 -19.62
CA GLY A 25 4.47 -10.06 -20.18
C GLY A 25 3.85 -8.89 -19.42
N ARG A 26 2.91 -9.15 -18.49
CA ARG A 26 2.20 -8.13 -17.69
C ARG A 26 2.70 -8.04 -16.25
N VAL A 27 3.52 -8.98 -15.82
CA VAL A 27 3.95 -9.15 -14.43
C VAL A 27 5.46 -9.13 -14.39
N THR A 28 6.02 -8.04 -13.86
CA THR A 28 7.46 -7.78 -13.86
C THR A 28 8.13 -8.15 -12.54
N ASP A 29 7.38 -8.16 -11.43
CA ASP A 29 7.92 -8.52 -10.11
C ASP A 29 8.01 -10.05 -9.93
N ASP A 30 9.15 -10.52 -9.43
CA ASP A 30 9.41 -11.96 -9.25
C ASP A 30 8.48 -12.60 -8.22
N LYS A 31 8.03 -11.86 -7.19
CA LYS A 31 7.10 -12.38 -6.18
C LYS A 31 5.70 -12.51 -6.76
N ASP A 32 5.27 -11.54 -7.58
CA ASP A 32 3.99 -11.62 -8.28
C ASP A 32 3.97 -12.79 -9.27
N ARG A 33 5.07 -13.03 -9.99
CA ARG A 33 5.21 -14.22 -10.85
C ARG A 33 5.11 -15.51 -10.05
N ARG A 34 5.75 -15.57 -8.87
CA ARG A 34 5.64 -16.72 -7.98
C ARG A 34 4.21 -16.92 -7.46
N LEU A 35 3.51 -15.84 -7.11
CA LEU A 35 2.12 -15.87 -6.65
C LEU A 35 1.20 -16.42 -7.74
N ILE A 36 1.29 -15.90 -8.96
CA ILE A 36 0.45 -16.33 -10.09
C ILE A 36 0.71 -17.80 -10.43
N ASN A 37 1.97 -18.25 -10.41
CA ASN A 37 2.29 -19.66 -10.59
C ASN A 37 1.64 -20.55 -9.52
N ASN A 38 1.64 -20.13 -8.25
CA ASN A 38 0.95 -20.87 -7.19
C ASN A 38 -0.56 -20.87 -7.37
N LEU A 39 -1.15 -19.71 -7.70
CA LEU A 39 -2.59 -19.59 -7.92
C LEU A 39 -3.06 -20.48 -9.07
N VAL A 40 -2.37 -20.44 -10.21
CA VAL A 40 -2.68 -21.30 -11.36
C VAL A 40 -2.51 -22.78 -11.02
N ASN A 41 -1.50 -23.16 -10.21
CA ASN A 41 -1.37 -24.55 -9.77
C ASN A 41 -2.52 -24.99 -8.85
N THR A 42 -3.07 -24.11 -8.01
CA THR A 42 -4.22 -24.44 -7.16
C THR A 42 -5.50 -24.65 -7.97
N PHE A 43 -5.73 -23.87 -9.03
CA PHE A 43 -6.96 -23.93 -9.83
C PHE A 43 -6.88 -24.83 -11.07
N CYS A 44 -5.69 -25.05 -11.60
CA CYS A 44 -5.43 -25.82 -12.82
C CYS A 44 -4.46 -26.98 -12.60
N GLY A 45 -4.17 -27.36 -11.34
CA GLY A 45 -3.29 -28.48 -11.02
C GLY A 45 -3.95 -29.86 -11.17
N PRO A 46 -3.16 -30.94 -11.11
CA PRO A 46 -3.68 -32.30 -11.21
C PRO A 46 -4.64 -32.66 -10.07
N ASP A 47 -4.47 -32.05 -8.89
CA ASP A 47 -5.30 -32.32 -7.70
C ASP A 47 -6.76 -31.88 -7.89
N VAL A 48 -7.02 -30.94 -8.80
CA VAL A 48 -8.37 -30.42 -9.09
C VAL A 48 -9.28 -31.51 -9.68
N LEU A 49 -8.70 -32.52 -10.33
CA LEU A 49 -9.43 -33.67 -10.88
C LEU A 49 -9.87 -34.66 -9.81
N GLN A 50 -9.43 -34.52 -8.56
CA GLN A 50 -9.89 -35.37 -7.47
C GLN A 50 -11.34 -35.05 -7.12
N GLU A 51 -12.13 -36.09 -6.89
CA GLU A 51 -13.53 -35.95 -6.51
C GLU A 51 -13.66 -35.14 -5.21
N GLY A 52 -14.46 -34.08 -5.25
CA GLY A 52 -14.67 -33.22 -4.09
C GLY A 52 -13.48 -32.34 -3.70
N TYR A 53 -12.51 -32.11 -4.60
CA TYR A 53 -11.45 -31.11 -4.38
C TYR A 53 -12.02 -29.75 -4.00
N ARG A 54 -11.44 -29.11 -3.00
CA ARG A 54 -11.92 -27.85 -2.40
C ARG A 54 -10.95 -26.73 -2.73
N PHE A 55 -11.46 -25.64 -3.29
CA PHE A 55 -10.67 -24.46 -3.63
C PHE A 55 -10.46 -23.50 -2.45
N SER A 56 -11.18 -23.72 -1.35
CA SER A 56 -11.10 -22.91 -0.14
C SER A 56 -11.19 -23.80 1.10
N PRO A 57 -10.59 -23.39 2.24
CA PRO A 57 -10.71 -24.08 3.52
C PRO A 57 -12.17 -24.34 3.95
N SER A 58 -13.08 -23.40 3.72
CA SER A 58 -14.51 -23.59 4.03
C SER A 58 -15.20 -24.70 3.23
N GLY A 59 -14.62 -25.10 2.09
CA GLY A 59 -15.21 -26.12 1.22
C GLY A 59 -16.50 -25.68 0.52
N THR A 60 -16.82 -24.38 0.56
CA THR A 60 -17.97 -23.81 -0.16
C THR A 60 -17.78 -23.94 -1.67
N TYR A 61 -16.56 -23.71 -2.13
CA TYR A 61 -16.15 -23.82 -3.53
C TYR A 61 -15.43 -25.15 -3.76
N LYS A 62 -15.99 -26.01 -4.60
CA LYS A 62 -15.46 -27.35 -4.89
C LYS A 62 -15.58 -27.71 -6.36
N THR A 63 -14.83 -28.72 -6.80
CA THR A 63 -14.98 -29.30 -8.14
C THR A 63 -16.40 -29.84 -8.31
N MET A 64 -17.05 -29.48 -9.41
CA MET A 64 -18.43 -29.84 -9.72
C MET A 64 -18.47 -30.99 -10.71
N GLU A 65 -19.19 -32.06 -10.39
CA GLU A 65 -19.54 -33.11 -11.34
C GLU A 65 -20.92 -32.79 -11.93
N CYS A 66 -20.94 -31.91 -12.94
CA CYS A 66 -22.18 -31.55 -13.62
C CYS A 66 -22.24 -32.24 -14.98
N ALA A 67 -23.32 -33.00 -15.22
CA ALA A 67 -23.57 -33.60 -16.53
C ALA A 67 -24.17 -32.57 -17.51
N THR A 68 -24.86 -31.56 -16.99
CA THR A 68 -25.54 -30.55 -17.80
C THR A 68 -25.18 -29.11 -17.42
N LEU A 69 -25.25 -28.21 -18.41
CA LEU A 69 -25.04 -26.76 -18.21
C LEU A 69 -26.04 -26.15 -17.21
N ARG A 70 -27.24 -26.71 -17.11
CA ARG A 70 -28.27 -26.17 -16.21
C ARG A 70 -27.90 -26.42 -14.75
N GLU A 71 -27.42 -27.62 -14.44
CA GLU A 71 -26.95 -27.98 -13.10
C GLU A 71 -25.77 -27.11 -12.66
N SER A 72 -24.80 -26.85 -13.54
CA SER A 72 -23.68 -25.96 -13.21
C SER A 72 -24.14 -24.52 -12.95
N LEU A 73 -25.09 -24.00 -13.71
CA LEU A 73 -25.65 -22.67 -13.47
C LEU A 73 -26.42 -22.59 -12.15
N ASP A 74 -27.19 -23.62 -11.79
CA ASP A 74 -27.95 -23.64 -10.55
C ASP A 74 -27.01 -23.70 -9.32
N ILE A 75 -25.88 -24.41 -9.40
CA ILE A 75 -24.84 -24.41 -8.35
C ILE A 75 -24.15 -23.04 -8.24
N ILE A 76 -23.78 -22.42 -9.37
CA ILE A 76 -23.14 -21.09 -9.36
C ILE A 76 -24.07 -20.05 -8.72
N ARG A 77 -25.38 -20.15 -8.97
CA ARG A 77 -26.39 -19.27 -8.36
C ARG A 77 -26.58 -19.51 -6.86
N ALA A 78 -26.24 -20.70 -6.36
CA ALA A 78 -26.32 -21.02 -4.94
C ALA A 78 -25.13 -20.46 -4.14
N TYR A 79 -24.06 -20.00 -4.80
CA TYR A 79 -22.92 -19.42 -4.09
C TYR A 79 -23.25 -18.09 -3.39
N PRO A 80 -22.54 -17.78 -2.29
CA PRO A 80 -22.69 -16.50 -1.62
C PRO A 80 -22.42 -15.33 -2.57
N ILE A 81 -23.28 -14.31 -2.50
CA ILE A 81 -23.11 -13.05 -3.25
C ILE A 81 -21.83 -12.34 -2.82
N VAL A 82 -21.53 -12.39 -1.52
CA VAL A 82 -20.29 -11.87 -0.95
C VAL A 82 -19.35 -13.04 -0.70
N PRO A 83 -18.32 -13.24 -1.54
CA PRO A 83 -17.32 -14.28 -1.33
C PRO A 83 -16.43 -13.94 -0.13
N LYS A 84 -16.04 -14.96 0.63
CA LYS A 84 -15.04 -14.79 1.70
C LYS A 84 -13.63 -14.63 1.11
N PRO A 85 -12.71 -13.89 1.75
CA PRO A 85 -11.34 -13.69 1.28
C PRO A 85 -10.55 -14.97 0.98
N GLU A 86 -10.88 -16.05 1.67
CA GLU A 86 -10.20 -17.35 1.56
C GLU A 86 -10.21 -17.93 0.13
N ILE A 87 -11.23 -17.64 -0.69
CA ILE A 87 -11.29 -18.15 -2.07
C ILE A 87 -10.27 -17.48 -2.97
N PHE A 88 -9.82 -16.28 -2.60
CA PHE A 88 -8.76 -15.55 -3.27
C PHE A 88 -7.38 -15.84 -2.67
N GLY A 89 -7.29 -16.78 -1.71
CA GLY A 89 -6.07 -17.07 -0.97
C GLY A 89 -5.68 -16.00 0.06
N LEU A 90 -6.63 -15.15 0.46
CA LEU A 90 -6.43 -14.07 1.41
C LEU A 90 -6.86 -14.46 2.83
N HIS A 91 -6.26 -13.80 3.83
CA HIS A 91 -6.66 -13.92 5.23
C HIS A 91 -8.01 -13.21 5.47
N GLU A 92 -8.76 -13.61 6.49
CA GLU A 92 -10.03 -12.98 6.90
C GLU A 92 -9.88 -11.49 7.25
N ASN A 93 -8.66 -11.04 7.55
CA ASN A 93 -8.37 -9.62 7.84
C ASN A 93 -8.39 -8.75 6.58
N ALA A 94 -8.39 -9.35 5.39
CA ALA A 94 -8.46 -8.60 4.14
C ALA A 94 -9.78 -7.81 4.03
N ASP A 95 -10.89 -8.36 4.53
CA ASP A 95 -12.17 -7.66 4.59
C ASP A 95 -12.07 -6.42 5.48
N ILE A 96 -11.48 -6.57 6.67
CA ILE A 96 -11.27 -5.45 7.61
C ILE A 96 -10.44 -4.33 6.95
N THR A 97 -9.37 -4.68 6.25
CA THR A 97 -8.52 -3.70 5.55
C THR A 97 -9.28 -3.04 4.39
N CYS A 98 -10.09 -3.80 3.66
CA CYS A 98 -10.93 -3.27 2.57
C CYS A 98 -11.95 -2.25 3.11
N ASP A 99 -12.68 -2.63 4.15
CA ASP A 99 -13.68 -1.77 4.80
C ASP A 99 -13.02 -0.50 5.40
N GLN A 100 -11.83 -0.63 5.98
CA GLN A 100 -11.07 0.52 6.48
C GLN A 100 -10.68 1.45 5.34
N ASN A 101 -10.14 0.93 4.25
CA ASN A 101 -9.75 1.75 3.09
C ASN A 101 -10.96 2.46 2.48
N GLU A 102 -12.08 1.76 2.27
CA GLU A 102 -13.31 2.37 1.77
C GLU A 102 -13.84 3.46 2.71
N THR A 103 -13.73 3.24 4.03
CA THR A 103 -14.11 4.23 5.04
C THR A 103 -13.19 5.46 4.99
N TYR A 104 -11.87 5.27 4.85
CA TYR A 104 -10.92 6.37 4.71
C TYR A 104 -11.16 7.17 3.43
N ASP A 105 -11.43 6.50 2.31
CA ASP A 105 -11.76 7.13 1.03
C ASP A 105 -13.08 7.92 1.13
N MET A 106 -14.07 7.37 1.83
CA MET A 106 -15.32 8.08 2.14
C MET A 106 -15.06 9.34 2.97
N PHE A 107 -14.25 9.25 4.02
CA PHE A 107 -13.92 10.42 4.85
C PHE A 107 -13.10 11.46 4.08
N ALA A 108 -12.14 11.04 3.26
CA ALA A 108 -11.38 11.94 2.40
C ALA A 108 -12.31 12.67 1.41
N THR A 109 -13.29 11.95 0.84
CA THR A 109 -14.30 12.53 -0.03
C THR A 109 -15.17 13.54 0.70
N VAL A 110 -15.66 13.20 1.91
CA VAL A 110 -16.45 14.12 2.75
C VAL A 110 -15.65 15.37 3.10
N LEU A 111 -14.37 15.23 3.49
CA LEU A 111 -13.50 16.36 3.82
C LEU A 111 -13.29 17.27 2.60
N SER A 112 -13.11 16.68 1.41
CA SER A 112 -12.95 17.44 0.16
C SER A 112 -14.19 18.25 -0.24
N LEU A 113 -15.39 17.81 0.18
CA LEU A 113 -16.66 18.51 -0.07
C LEU A 113 -16.92 19.62 0.96
N GLN A 114 -16.16 19.68 2.05
CA GLN A 114 -16.33 20.69 3.09
C GLN A 114 -15.98 22.09 2.54
N PRO A 115 -16.85 23.10 2.71
CA PRO A 115 -16.55 24.46 2.27
C PRO A 115 -15.33 25.00 3.02
N ARG A 116 -14.32 25.45 2.26
CA ARG A 116 -13.05 25.98 2.79
C ARG A 116 -13.17 27.36 3.45
N VAL A 117 -14.32 28.02 3.32
CA VAL A 117 -14.56 29.34 3.90
C VAL A 117 -15.50 29.18 5.09
N ASN A 118 -14.94 29.25 6.29
CA ASN A 118 -15.70 29.16 7.53
C ASN A 118 -16.10 30.59 7.97
N SER A 119 -17.39 30.91 7.99
CA SER A 119 -17.92 32.21 8.46
C SER A 119 -18.32 32.21 9.94
N GLY A 120 -17.93 31.17 10.69
CA GLY A 120 -18.25 31.01 12.12
C GLY A 120 -17.15 31.53 13.07
N SER A 121 -17.53 31.78 14.33
CA SER A 121 -16.62 32.25 15.40
C SER A 121 -15.74 31.12 15.99
N GLY A 122 -14.95 30.45 15.15
CA GLY A 122 -13.93 29.48 15.56
C GLY A 122 -12.51 30.05 15.41
N GLN A 123 -11.50 29.28 15.81
CA GLN A 123 -10.10 29.59 15.45
C GLN A 123 -9.97 29.72 13.94
N SER A 124 -9.21 30.72 13.48
CA SER A 124 -8.98 30.90 12.06
C SER A 124 -8.10 29.75 11.52
N GLN A 125 -8.21 29.46 10.22
CA GLN A 125 -7.33 28.52 9.54
C GLN A 125 -5.85 28.83 9.82
N GLU A 126 -5.50 30.11 9.81
CA GLU A 126 -4.14 30.59 10.09
C GLU A 126 -3.71 30.30 11.53
N GLU A 127 -4.59 30.49 12.53
CA GLU A 127 -4.29 30.20 13.94
C GLU A 127 -4.01 28.71 14.17
N VAL A 128 -4.77 27.83 13.52
CA VAL A 128 -4.56 26.37 13.60
C VAL A 128 -3.22 25.99 13.00
N ILE A 129 -2.90 26.49 11.79
CA ILE A 129 -1.62 26.22 11.12
C ILE A 129 -0.45 26.74 11.94
N VAL A 130 -0.56 27.96 12.50
CA VAL A 130 0.48 28.54 13.36
C VAL A 130 0.70 27.71 14.62
N GLY A 131 -0.37 27.27 15.28
CA GLY A 131 -0.28 26.43 16.47
C GLY A 131 0.39 25.09 16.17
N LEU A 132 -0.01 24.42 15.09
CA LEU A 132 0.55 23.14 14.68
C LEU A 132 2.04 23.28 14.28
N ALA A 133 2.38 24.28 13.48
CA ALA A 133 3.76 24.52 13.07
C ALA A 133 4.68 24.80 14.27
N GLN A 134 4.18 25.51 15.29
CA GLN A 134 4.93 25.74 16.52
C GLN A 134 5.10 24.48 17.37
N ASP A 135 4.06 23.65 17.51
CA ASP A 135 4.14 22.38 18.23
C ASP A 135 5.13 21.42 17.56
N ILE A 136 5.10 21.33 16.23
CA ILE A 136 6.08 20.53 15.46
C ILE A 136 7.49 21.06 15.71
N LEU A 137 7.72 22.37 15.57
CA LEU A 137 9.04 22.97 15.80
C LEU A 137 9.57 22.73 17.24
N GLN A 138 8.69 22.68 18.24
CA GLN A 138 9.08 22.42 19.63
C GLN A 138 9.41 20.94 19.88
N ARG A 139 8.79 20.01 19.13
CA ARG A 139 9.03 18.57 19.26
C ARG A 139 10.14 18.05 18.37
N MET A 140 10.65 18.86 17.44
CA MET A 140 11.76 18.47 16.58
C MET A 140 13.01 18.18 17.41
N PRO A 141 13.70 17.06 17.17
CA PRO A 141 14.94 16.74 17.86
C PRO A 141 16.06 17.68 17.41
N ASP A 142 17.04 17.88 18.29
CA ASP A 142 18.25 18.62 17.95
C ASP A 142 19.07 17.87 16.89
N PRO A 143 19.80 18.59 16.01
CA PRO A 143 20.69 17.96 15.04
C PRO A 143 21.74 17.09 15.73
N PHE A 144 22.05 15.94 15.12
CA PHE A 144 23.13 15.08 15.59
C PHE A 144 24.48 15.76 15.44
N ASP A 145 25.34 15.63 16.45
CA ASP A 145 26.73 16.03 16.35
C ASP A 145 27.50 15.00 15.50
N VAL A 146 27.65 15.31 14.21
CA VAL A 146 28.32 14.44 13.25
C VAL A 146 29.80 14.26 13.61
N GLU A 147 30.45 15.26 14.21
CA GLU A 147 31.86 15.17 14.60
C GLU A 147 32.03 14.21 15.77
N ALA A 148 31.17 14.30 16.79
CA ALA A 148 31.17 13.37 17.91
C ALA A 148 30.83 11.93 17.48
N VAL A 149 29.85 11.76 16.59
CA VAL A 149 29.48 10.43 16.05
C VAL A 149 30.61 9.83 15.23
N THR A 150 31.30 10.63 14.41
CA THR A 150 32.45 10.17 13.60
C THR A 150 33.66 9.86 14.47
N ALA A 151 33.87 10.59 15.56
CA ALA A 151 34.93 10.32 16.53
C ALA A 151 34.67 9.03 17.34
N ALA A 152 33.41 8.77 17.70
CA ALA A 152 33.00 7.56 18.41
C ALA A 152 32.98 6.31 17.50
N TYR A 153 32.60 6.48 16.23
CA TYR A 153 32.48 5.41 15.23
C TYR A 153 33.30 5.75 13.98
N PRO A 154 34.64 5.58 14.03
CA PRO A 154 35.50 5.92 12.91
C PRO A 154 35.19 5.05 11.68
N THR A 155 35.06 5.71 10.52
CA THR A 155 34.79 5.05 9.24
C THR A 155 36.01 4.25 8.82
N THR A 156 35.95 2.94 8.97
CA THR A 156 37.04 2.02 8.62
C THR A 156 36.55 1.07 7.55
N TYR A 157 37.43 0.65 6.62
CA TYR A 157 37.07 -0.30 5.56
C TYR A 157 36.48 -1.62 6.09
N GLN A 158 36.87 -2.02 7.31
CA GLN A 158 36.40 -3.24 7.97
C GLN A 158 35.01 -3.09 8.62
N GLU A 159 34.57 -1.86 8.89
CA GLU A 159 33.28 -1.57 9.54
C GLU A 159 32.44 -0.62 8.68
N SER A 160 31.84 -1.20 7.62
CA SER A 160 30.99 -0.46 6.66
C SER A 160 29.76 0.20 7.31
N MET A 161 29.26 -0.33 8.42
CA MET A 161 28.11 0.23 9.15
C MET A 161 28.41 1.61 9.74
N ASN A 162 29.64 1.90 10.15
CA ASN A 162 30.02 3.21 10.69
C ASN A 162 29.92 4.30 9.60
N THR A 163 30.25 3.93 8.36
CA THR A 163 30.09 4.82 7.20
C THR A 163 28.62 5.08 6.89
N VAL A 164 27.76 4.06 6.98
CA VAL A 164 26.31 4.25 6.80
C VAL A 164 25.73 5.13 7.90
N LEU A 165 26.11 4.91 9.16
CA LEU A 165 25.66 5.70 10.30
C LEU A 165 25.98 7.18 10.13
N THR A 166 27.23 7.50 9.80
CA THR A 166 27.65 8.90 9.59
C THR A 166 26.91 9.55 8.42
N GLN A 167 26.68 8.81 7.32
CA GLN A 167 25.88 9.31 6.19
C GLN A 167 24.41 9.54 6.56
N GLU A 168 23.78 8.62 7.28
CA GLU A 168 22.39 8.76 7.71
C GLU A 168 22.24 9.93 8.70
N CYS A 169 23.19 10.16 9.61
CA CYS A 169 23.20 11.35 10.47
C CYS A 169 23.26 12.66 9.66
N ILE A 170 24.11 12.72 8.63
CA ILE A 170 24.21 13.91 7.74
C ILE A 170 22.89 14.12 6.99
N ARG A 171 22.32 13.05 6.43
CA ARG A 171 21.04 13.11 5.68
C ARG A 171 19.89 13.53 6.59
N TYR A 172 19.83 12.99 7.80
CA TYR A 172 18.81 13.34 8.79
C TYR A 172 18.92 14.79 9.23
N ASN A 173 20.13 15.28 9.53
CA ASN A 173 20.35 16.70 9.84
C ASN A 173 19.96 17.63 8.69
N THR A 174 20.23 17.22 7.45
CA THR A 174 19.79 17.97 6.26
C THR A 174 18.27 18.05 6.20
N LEU A 175 17.57 16.93 6.44
CA LEU A 175 16.11 16.89 6.50
C LEU A 175 15.55 17.77 7.62
N LEU A 176 16.12 17.68 8.84
CA LEU A 176 15.73 18.55 9.96
C LEU A 176 15.92 20.03 9.62
N GLY A 177 17.03 20.38 8.95
CA GLY A 177 17.29 21.75 8.49
C GLY A 177 16.20 22.25 7.54
N VAL A 178 15.86 21.47 6.52
CA VAL A 178 14.80 21.80 5.56
C VAL A 178 13.44 21.92 6.26
N MET A 179 13.07 20.96 7.11
CA MET A 179 11.82 21.00 7.86
C MET A 179 11.72 22.26 8.74
N ALA A 180 12.76 22.56 9.51
CA ALA A 180 12.79 23.72 10.40
C ALA A 180 12.73 25.04 9.60
N GLN A 181 13.40 25.10 8.46
CA GLN A 181 13.36 26.27 7.58
C GLN A 181 11.96 26.46 6.99
N SER A 182 11.37 25.43 6.39
CA SER A 182 10.03 25.48 5.80
C SER A 182 8.99 25.91 6.84
N LEU A 183 8.99 25.30 8.04
CA LEU A 183 8.08 25.67 9.13
C LEU A 183 8.23 27.15 9.55
N LYS A 184 9.47 27.63 9.69
CA LYS A 184 9.75 29.03 10.05
C LYS A 184 9.34 29.99 8.93
N GLU A 185 9.52 29.61 7.68
CA GLU A 185 9.11 30.41 6.52
C GLU A 185 7.59 30.47 6.39
N THR A 186 6.87 29.35 6.59
CA THR A 186 5.40 29.32 6.64
C THR A 186 4.87 30.23 7.74
N LEU A 187 5.46 30.17 8.95
CA LEU A 187 5.09 31.06 10.06
C LEU A 187 5.33 32.55 9.76
N LYS A 188 6.38 32.88 9.00
CA LYS A 188 6.67 34.26 8.58
C LYS A 188 5.74 34.70 7.45
N ALA A 189 5.40 33.82 6.51
CA ALA A 189 4.50 34.09 5.41
C ALA A 189 3.08 34.39 5.92
N LEU A 190 2.58 33.60 6.88
CA LEU A 190 1.29 33.85 7.53
C LEU A 190 1.24 35.18 8.31
N LYS A 191 2.38 35.65 8.82
CA LYS A 191 2.51 36.98 9.45
C LYS A 191 2.68 38.13 8.44
N GLY A 192 2.71 37.85 7.14
CA GLY A 192 2.97 38.82 6.08
C GLY A 192 4.41 39.33 6.00
N LEU A 193 5.37 38.65 6.65
CA LEU A 193 6.79 39.04 6.64
C LEU A 193 7.56 38.47 5.43
N VAL A 194 7.01 37.43 4.79
CA VAL A 194 7.56 36.76 3.61
C VAL A 194 6.43 36.55 2.61
N VAL A 195 6.72 36.61 1.31
CA VAL A 195 5.72 36.34 0.26
C VAL A 195 5.34 34.86 0.29
N MET A 196 4.04 34.57 0.27
CA MET A 196 3.54 33.21 0.19
C MET A 196 3.86 32.61 -1.18
N SER A 197 4.81 31.68 -1.21
CA SER A 197 5.15 30.91 -2.41
C SER A 197 4.19 29.72 -2.56
N PRO A 198 4.04 29.14 -3.77
CA PRO A 198 3.17 27.97 -3.97
C PRO A 198 3.59 26.76 -3.12
N GLU A 199 4.89 26.63 -2.82
CA GLU A 199 5.41 25.58 -1.92
C GLU A 199 5.03 25.84 -0.45
N LEU A 200 5.05 27.09 0.01
CA LEU A 200 4.61 27.44 1.36
C LEU A 200 3.09 27.29 1.50
N GLU A 201 2.35 27.59 0.43
CA GLU A 201 0.91 27.38 0.36
C GLU A 201 0.56 25.90 0.47
N SER A 202 1.26 25.03 -0.26
CA SER A 202 1.01 23.58 -0.20
C SER A 202 1.30 23.01 1.19
N VAL A 203 2.38 23.45 1.84
CA VAL A 203 2.71 23.07 3.22
C VAL A 203 1.65 23.56 4.20
N ALA A 204 1.16 24.79 4.05
CA ALA A 204 0.11 25.35 4.90
C ALA A 204 -1.22 24.60 4.73
N TYR A 205 -1.59 24.23 3.50
CA TYR A 205 -2.77 23.41 3.23
C TYR A 205 -2.63 22.00 3.79
N ALA A 206 -1.50 21.33 3.60
CA ALA A 206 -1.25 20.00 4.15
C ALA A 206 -1.36 19.99 5.68
N MET A 207 -0.81 21.01 6.35
CA MET A 207 -0.94 21.20 7.80
C MET A 207 -2.38 21.38 8.26
N TYR A 208 -3.20 22.08 7.49
CA TYR A 208 -4.61 22.27 7.81
C TYR A 208 -5.44 21.00 7.58
N ASP A 209 -5.17 20.29 6.48
CA ASP A 209 -5.89 19.06 6.09
C ASP A 209 -5.36 17.80 6.80
N ASN A 210 -4.38 17.94 7.72
CA ASN A 210 -3.69 16.86 8.43
C ASN A 210 -3.10 15.79 7.49
N GLN A 211 -2.42 16.24 6.43
CA GLN A 211 -1.75 15.39 5.43
C GLN A 211 -0.24 15.35 5.61
#